data_AF-A0A522F175-F1
#
_entry.id   AF-A0A522F175-F1
#
_cell.length_a   1.000
_cell.length_b   1.000
_cell.length_c   1.000
_cell.angle_alpha   90.00
_cell.angle_beta   90.00
_cell.angle_gamma   90.00
#
_symmetry.space_group_name_H-M   'P 1'
#
loop_
_entity.id
_entity.type
_entity.pdbx_description
1 polymer ?
#
loop_
_entity_poly.entity_id
_entity_poly.type
_entity_poly.pdbx_seq_one_letter_code
_entity_poly.pdbx_strand_id
1 'polypeptide(L)'
;MKYTIALSLFLIALTSFAQKIKVNESDERIAGGKNPALVVSIYEAGVDDVRSKWKSLMKDYKAKKVDMSDEIKADNCVISAINDNNSIDISARI
;
A
#
# COMPACT_ATOMS: atom_id res chain seq x y z
N MET A 1 -1.33 28.10 -36.80
CA MET A 1 -1.14 26.62 -36.83
C MET A 1 0.18 26.16 -36.21
N LYS A 2 1.34 26.72 -36.56
CA LYS A 2 2.64 26.37 -35.93
C LYS A 2 2.66 26.56 -34.40
N TYR A 3 2.18 27.71 -33.92
CA TYR A 3 2.24 28.04 -32.48
C TYR A 3 1.17 27.32 -31.66
N THR A 4 0.04 26.96 -32.28
CA THR A 4 -1.04 26.20 -31.63
C THR A 4 -0.61 24.78 -31.33
N ILE A 5 0.15 24.12 -32.22
CA ILE A 5 0.68 22.76 -31.97
C ILE A 5 1.73 22.79 -30.84
N ALA A 6 2.60 23.80 -30.84
CA ALA A 6 3.60 23.97 -29.77
C ALA A 6 2.96 24.24 -28.40
N LEU A 7 1.88 25.03 -28.36
CA LEU A 7 1.13 25.30 -27.14
C LEU A 7 0.42 24.05 -26.60
N SER A 8 -0.17 23.24 -27.48
CA SER A 8 -0.79 21.97 -27.09
C SER A 8 0.22 20.97 -26.50
N LEU A 9 1.41 20.87 -27.10
CA LEU A 9 2.49 20.02 -26.59
C LEU A 9 3.02 20.50 -25.23
N PHE A 10 3.11 21.81 -25.02
CA PHE A 10 3.52 22.39 -23.75
C PHE A 10 2.52 22.09 -22.62
N LEU A 11 1.22 22.13 -22.90
CA LEU A 11 0.17 21.82 -21.92
C LEU A 11 0.16 20.34 -21.52
N ILE A 12 0.47 19.41 -22.44
CA ILE A 12 0.59 17.98 -22.14
C ILE A 12 1.82 17.69 -21.27
N ALA A 13 2.92 18.43 -21.46
CA ALA A 13 4.10 18.28 -20.60
C ALA A 13 3.80 18.63 -19.13
N LEU A 14 2.87 19.57 -18.87
CA LEU A 14 2.47 19.97 -17.52
C LEU A 14 1.61 18.91 -16.79
N THR A 15 1.00 17.94 -17.49
CA THR A 15 0.22 16.88 -16.83
C THR A 15 1.07 15.66 -16.46
N SER A 16 2.37 15.65 -16.78
CA SER A 16 3.27 14.52 -16.56
C SER A 16 3.79 14.36 -15.12
N PHE A 17 3.10 14.92 -14.12
CA PHE A 17 3.49 14.74 -12.72
C PHE A 17 3.20 13.29 -12.28
N ALA A 18 4.24 12.47 -12.27
CA ALA A 18 4.19 11.14 -11.69
C ALA A 18 3.68 11.22 -10.25
N GLN A 19 2.59 10.50 -9.96
CA GLN A 19 2.04 10.42 -8.61
C GLN A 19 3.08 9.77 -7.69
N LYS A 20 3.52 10.50 -6.67
CA LYS A 20 4.38 9.95 -5.63
C LYS A 20 3.51 9.24 -4.61
N ILE A 21 3.79 7.95 -4.40
CA ILE A 21 3.21 7.20 -3.29
C ILE A 21 3.71 7.85 -1.99
N LYS A 22 2.79 8.43 -1.22
CA LYS A 22 3.07 8.97 0.11
C LYS A 22 2.49 8.03 1.15
N VAL A 23 3.33 7.66 2.12
CA VAL A 23 2.90 6.96 3.32
C VAL A 23 2.72 8.02 4.40
N ASN A 24 1.53 8.08 4.98
CA ASN A 24 1.20 8.98 6.09
C ASN A 24 0.98 8.15 7.36
N GLU A 25 1.17 8.77 8.52
CA GLU A 25 0.77 8.20 9.81
C GLU A 25 -0.55 8.81 10.25
N SER A 26 -1.51 7.97 10.64
CA SER A 26 -2.78 8.40 11.24
C SER A 26 -3.30 7.37 12.24
N ASP A 27 -4.16 7.80 13.16
CA ASP A 27 -4.85 6.86 14.04
C ASP A 27 -6.06 6.24 13.32
N GLU A 28 -5.98 4.95 13.03
CA GLU A 28 -7.01 4.21 12.32
C GLU A 28 -7.68 3.17 13.20
N ARG A 29 -8.90 2.76 12.81
CA ARG A 29 -9.59 1.64 13.45
C ARG A 29 -9.09 0.32 12.88
N ILE A 30 -8.16 -0.32 13.59
CA ILE A 30 -7.49 -1.55 13.20
C ILE A 30 -7.03 -2.32 14.44
N ALA A 31 -6.84 -3.65 14.32
CA ALA A 31 -6.43 -4.54 15.41
C ALA A 31 -7.37 -4.44 16.63
N GLY A 32 -8.68 -4.31 16.38
CA GLY A 32 -9.71 -4.24 17.42
C GLY A 32 -9.82 -2.91 18.17
N GLY A 33 -9.06 -1.87 17.81
CA GLY A 33 -9.06 -0.58 18.49
C GLY A 33 -8.74 0.60 17.58
N LYS A 34 -8.48 1.77 18.18
CA LYS A 34 -7.91 2.93 17.48
C LYS A 34 -6.40 2.92 17.71
N ASN A 35 -5.63 2.67 16.66
CA ASN A 35 -4.18 2.46 16.74
C ASN A 35 -3.47 3.29 15.66
N PRO A 36 -2.23 3.75 15.91
CA PRO A 36 -1.39 4.35 14.87
C PRO A 36 -1.18 3.39 13.71
N ALA A 37 -1.37 3.88 12.49
CA ALA A 37 -1.25 3.11 11.27
C ALA A 37 -0.52 3.89 10.17
N LEU A 38 0.16 3.14 9.30
CA LEU A 38 0.71 3.66 8.06
C LEU A 38 -0.36 3.56 6.97
N VAL A 39 -0.74 4.70 6.40
CA VAL A 39 -1.81 4.82 5.41
C VAL A 39 -1.23 5.29 4.08
N VAL A 40 -1.62 4.59 3.01
CA VAL A 40 -1.19 4.87 1.64
C VAL A 40 -2.38 4.84 0.69
N SER A 41 -2.43 5.78 -0.25
CA SER A 41 -3.43 5.81 -1.32
C SER A 41 -2.83 5.22 -2.60
N ILE A 42 -3.51 4.23 -3.16
CA ILE A 42 -3.14 3.58 -4.43
C ILE A 42 -4.23 3.93 -5.45
N TYR A 43 -3.89 4.71 -6.47
CA TYR A 43 -4.89 5.30 -7.38
C TYR A 43 -5.21 4.43 -8.61
N GLU A 44 -4.25 3.65 -9.10
CA GLU A 44 -4.36 2.93 -10.39
C GLU A 44 -4.37 1.40 -10.20
N ALA A 45 -4.93 0.90 -9.09
CA ALA A 45 -5.06 -0.52 -8.83
C ALA A 45 -6.46 -0.88 -8.32
N GLY A 46 -6.98 -2.03 -8.76
CA GLY A 46 -8.21 -2.60 -8.22
C GLY A 46 -7.98 -3.15 -6.81
N VAL A 47 -8.99 -3.07 -5.94
CA VAL A 47 -8.93 -3.58 -4.57
C VAL A 47 -8.52 -5.05 -4.52
N ASP A 48 -9.02 -5.88 -5.43
CA ASP A 48 -8.69 -7.31 -5.50
C ASP A 48 -7.23 -7.56 -5.86
N ASP A 49 -6.65 -6.75 -6.76
CA ASP A 49 -5.23 -6.84 -7.11
C ASP A 49 -4.35 -6.47 -5.91
N VAL A 50 -4.72 -5.40 -5.19
CA VAL A 50 -4.02 -4.96 -3.97
C VAL A 50 -4.11 -6.06 -2.92
N ARG A 51 -5.28 -6.65 -2.68
CA ARG A 51 -5.47 -7.77 -1.75
C ARG A 51 -4.64 -8.99 -2.13
N SER A 52 -4.61 -9.36 -3.42
CA SER A 52 -3.84 -10.50 -3.93
C SER A 52 -2.33 -10.30 -3.75
N LYS A 53 -1.82 -9.09 -4.07
CA LYS A 53 -0.42 -8.73 -3.87
C LYS A 53 -0.04 -8.65 -2.40
N TRP A 54 -0.90 -8.08 -1.56
CA TRP A 54 -0.71 -8.03 -0.11
C TRP A 54 -0.62 -9.44 0.49
N LYS A 55 -1.55 -10.33 0.12
CA LYS A 55 -1.52 -11.74 0.56
C LYS A 55 -0.23 -12.44 0.14
N SER A 56 0.22 -12.21 -1.10
CA SER A 56 1.47 -12.79 -1.61
C SER A 56 2.67 -12.27 -0.80
N LEU A 57 2.72 -10.97 -0.52
CA LEU A 57 3.78 -10.36 0.28
C LEU A 57 3.85 -10.95 1.69
N MET A 58 2.72 -11.14 2.38
CA MET A 58 2.70 -11.74 3.71
C MET A 58 3.22 -13.19 3.70
N LYS A 59 2.95 -13.95 2.63
CA LYS A 59 3.50 -15.31 2.46
C LYS A 59 5.02 -15.28 2.24
N ASP A 60 5.52 -14.31 1.49
CA ASP A 60 6.97 -14.12 1.31
C ASP A 60 7.65 -13.79 2.64
N TYR A 61 6.95 -13.09 3.53
CA TYR A 61 7.33 -12.90 4.94
C TYR A 61 7.04 -14.11 5.84
N LYS A 62 6.86 -15.31 5.27
CA LYS A 62 6.69 -16.56 6.01
C LYS A 62 5.50 -16.57 6.98
N ALA A 63 4.49 -15.73 6.75
CA ALA A 63 3.27 -15.74 7.55
C ALA A 63 2.68 -17.15 7.61
N LYS A 64 2.38 -17.64 8.82
CA LYS A 64 1.82 -18.98 9.01
C LYS A 64 0.36 -19.03 8.57
N LYS A 65 -0.37 -17.93 8.79
CA LYS A 65 -1.77 -17.77 8.42
C LYS A 65 -1.96 -16.35 7.89
N VAL A 66 -2.75 -16.22 6.82
CA VAL A 66 -3.20 -14.92 6.30
C VAL A 66 -4.72 -14.95 6.18
N ASP A 67 -5.40 -14.25 7.08
CA ASP A 67 -6.84 -13.98 7.02
C ASP A 67 -7.07 -12.74 6.15
N MET A 68 -7.88 -12.88 5.10
CA MET A 68 -8.17 -11.82 4.12
C MET A 68 -9.62 -11.34 4.23
N SER A 69 -10.17 -11.30 5.44
CA SER A 69 -11.45 -10.65 5.75
C SER A 69 -11.32 -9.12 5.79
N ASP A 70 -12.33 -8.42 6.30
CA ASP A 70 -12.36 -6.95 6.35
C ASP A 70 -11.16 -6.35 7.10
N GLU A 71 -10.67 -7.05 8.13
CA GLU A 71 -9.39 -6.77 8.77
C GLU A 71 -8.43 -7.92 8.44
N ILE A 72 -7.41 -7.61 7.65
CA ILE A 72 -6.40 -8.58 7.23
C ILE A 72 -5.48 -8.84 8.42
N LYS A 73 -5.26 -10.13 8.71
CA LYS A 73 -4.35 -10.57 9.78
C LYS A 73 -3.35 -11.56 9.21
N ALA A 74 -2.07 -11.29 9.41
CA ALA A 74 -0.99 -12.18 9.05
C ALA A 74 -0.15 -12.50 10.29
N ASP A 75 -0.19 -13.77 10.70
CA ASP A 75 0.44 -14.21 11.94
C ASP A 75 1.86 -14.72 11.67
N ASN A 76 2.78 -14.41 12.58
CA ASN A 76 4.16 -14.92 12.56
C ASN A 76 4.97 -14.50 11.32
N CYS A 77 4.75 -13.29 10.81
CA CYS A 77 5.54 -12.71 9.73
C CYS A 77 6.98 -12.47 10.20
N VAL A 78 7.96 -12.75 9.33
CA VAL A 78 9.38 -12.50 9.57
C VAL A 78 9.85 -11.44 8.59
N ILE A 79 10.04 -10.23 9.10
CA ILE A 79 10.57 -9.09 8.33
C ILE A 79 11.88 -8.65 8.99
N SER A 80 13.00 -9.12 8.46
CA SER A 80 14.34 -8.89 9.02
C SER A 80 14.64 -7.41 9.25
N ALA A 81 14.21 -6.55 8.33
CA ALA A 81 14.44 -5.11 8.40
C ALA A 81 13.65 -4.38 9.50
N ILE A 82 12.64 -5.03 10.10
CA ILE A 82 11.78 -4.45 11.13
C ILE A 82 12.14 -4.99 12.52
N ASN A 83 12.42 -6.30 12.64
CA ASN A 83 12.59 -6.94 13.95
C ASN A 83 13.66 -8.06 13.95
N ASP A 84 14.76 -7.90 13.22
CA ASP A 84 15.94 -8.79 13.29
C ASP A 84 15.63 -10.30 13.18
N ASN A 85 14.69 -10.66 12.30
CA ASN A 85 14.15 -12.01 12.07
C ASN A 85 13.27 -12.60 13.17
N ASN A 86 12.95 -11.84 14.22
CA ASN A 86 11.89 -12.22 15.14
C ASN A 86 10.54 -12.05 14.46
N SER A 87 9.59 -12.91 14.85
CA SER A 87 8.26 -12.85 14.29
C SER A 87 7.47 -11.64 14.80
N ILE A 88 6.62 -11.12 13.92
CA ILE A 88 5.67 -10.05 14.20
C ILE A 88 4.32 -10.42 13.59
N ASP A 89 3.24 -9.95 14.21
CA ASP A 89 1.91 -10.06 13.63
C ASP A 89 1.57 -8.76 12.90
N ILE A 90 0.94 -8.89 11.73
CA ILE A 90 0.60 -7.75 10.88
C ILE A 90 -0.92 -7.67 10.77
N SER A 91 -1.46 -6.48 11.06
CA SER A 91 -2.85 -6.13 10.82
C SER A 91 -2.93 -5.08 9.71
N ALA A 92 -3.83 -5.27 8.73
CA ALA A 92 -4.04 -4.33 7.64
C ALA A 92 -5.52 -4.19 7.26
N ARG A 93 -5.86 -3.13 6.54
CA ARG A 93 -7.19 -2.93 5.93
C ARG A 93 -7.00 -2.35 4.53
N ILE A 94 -7.78 -2.86 3.57
CA ILE A 94 -7.76 -2.46 2.15
C ILE A 94 -9.18 -2.14 1.73
#